data_AF-R9J5Y4-F1
#
_entry.id   AF-R9J5Y4-F1
#
_cell.length_a   1.000
_cell.length_b   1.000
_cell.length_c   1.000
_cell.angle_alpha   90.00
_cell.angle_beta   90.00
_cell.angle_gamma   90.00
#
_symmetry.space_group_name_H-M   'P 1'
#
loop_
_entity.id
_entity.type
_entity.pdbx_description
1 polymer ?
#
loop_
_entity_poly.entity_id
_entity_poly.type
_entity_poly.pdbx_seq_one_letter_code
_entity_poly.pdbx_strand_id
1 'polypeptide(L)' 'MTDTSIADKVYMEPLTLEYIAKIIRYERPDAILPGIGGQTGLNLAMQLEKKVFLQSVV' A
#
# COMPACT_ATOMS: atom_id res chain seq x y z
N MET A 1 6.47 -11.56 -5.57
CA MET A 1 6.92 -12.61 -4.65
C MET A 1 6.22 -12.38 -3.33
N THR A 2 5.45 -13.36 -2.85
CA THR A 2 4.60 -13.25 -1.65
C THR A 2 5.03 -14.32 -0.65
N ASP A 3 6.22 -14.17 -0.10
CA ASP A 3 6.84 -15.13 0.81
C ASP A 3 6.99 -14.51 2.20
N THR A 4 6.46 -15.20 3.22
CA THR A 4 6.49 -14.74 4.62
C THR A 4 7.86 -14.93 5.29
N SER A 5 8.79 -15.64 4.65
CA SER A 5 10.19 -15.69 5.10
C SER A 5 11.01 -14.45 4.70
N ILE A 6 10.47 -13.64 3.79
CA ILE A 6 11.16 -12.47 3.21
C ILE A 6 10.62 -11.15 3.77
N ALA A 7 9.35 -11.09 4.17
CA ALA A 7 8.70 -9.89 4.71
C ALA A 7 7.99 -10.19 6.04
N ASP A 8 8.04 -9.25 6.98
CA ASP A 8 7.40 -9.38 8.30
C ASP A 8 5.89 -9.57 8.19
N LYS A 9 5.26 -8.95 7.20
CA LYS A 9 3.83 -9.03 6.93
C LYS A 9 3.56 -9.12 5.43
N VAL A 10 2.72 -10.09 5.05
CA VAL A 10 2.29 -10.31 3.66
C VAL A 10 0.76 -10.31 3.62
N TYR A 11 0.18 -9.44 2.80
CA TYR A 11 -1.27 -9.34 2.60
C TYR A 11 -1.65 -9.93 1.25
N MET A 12 -2.44 -11.01 1.26
CA MET A 12 -3.05 -11.59 0.05
C MET A 12 -4.46 -11.06 -0.16
N GLU A 13 -4.56 -9.73 -0.23
CA GLU A 13 -5.82 -9.01 -0.38
C GLU A 13 -5.99 -8.46 -1.80
N PRO A 14 -7.22 -8.14 -2.24
CA PRO A 14 -7.45 -7.48 -3.52
C PRO A 14 -6.69 -6.15 -3.62
N LEU A 15 -5.99 -5.93 -4.73
CA LEU A 15 -5.26 -4.69 -5.03
C LEU A 15 -6.22 -3.53 -5.37
N THR A 16 -6.95 -3.10 -4.36
CA THR A 16 -7.95 -2.03 -4.41
C THR A 16 -7.59 -0.94 -3.42
N LEU A 17 -8.01 0.30 -3.71
CA LEU A 17 -7.83 1.42 -2.80
C LEU A 17 -8.34 1.15 -1.39
N GLU A 18 -9.49 0.48 -1.27
CA GLU A 18 -10.13 0.23 0.02
C GLU A 18 -9.27 -0.67 0.93
N TYR A 19 -8.80 -1.79 0.39
CA TYR A 19 -7.96 -2.73 1.15
C TYR A 19 -6.60 -2.13 1.49
N ILE A 20 -5.97 -1.43 0.55
CA ILE A 20 -4.69 -0.78 0.80
C ILE A 20 -4.83 0.30 1.88
N ALA A 21 -5.90 1.11 1.82
CA ALA A 21 -6.22 2.11 2.83
C ALA A 21 -6.44 1.49 4.23
N LYS A 22 -7.13 0.34 4.30
CA LYS A 22 -7.30 -0.41 5.56
C LYS A 22 -5.96 -0.89 6.13
N ILE A 23 -5.10 -1.45 5.30
CA ILE A 23 -3.77 -1.93 5.70
C ILE A 23 -2.92 -0.77 6.20
N ILE A 24 -2.82 0.34 5.45
CA ILE A 24 -2.03 1.52 5.86
C ILE A 24 -2.51 2.09 7.19
N ARG A 25 -3.83 2.18 7.43
CA ARG A 25 -4.35 2.68 8.72
C ARG A 25 -4.00 1.77 9.89
N TYR A 26 -3.98 0.46 9.66
CA TYR A 26 -3.68 -0.53 10.69
C TYR A 26 -2.18 -0.59 10.98
N GLU A 27 -1.37 -0.67 9.94
CA GLU A 27 0.08 -0.84 10.01
C GLU A 27 0.83 0.46 10.29
N ARG A 28 0.28 1.59 9.88
CA ARG A 28 0.91 2.93 9.95
C ARG A 28 2.37 2.92 9.50
N PRO A 29 2.66 2.49 8.26
CA PRO A 29 4.02 2.49 7.74
C PRO A 29 4.52 3.92 7.55
N ASP A 30 5.80 4.14 7.82
CA ASP A 30 6.44 5.45 7.62
C ASP A 30 6.53 5.85 6.14
N ALA A 31 6.61 4.86 5.25
CA ALA A 31 6.79 5.07 3.81
C ALA A 31 6.14 3.98 2.96
N ILE A 32 5.87 4.33 1.70
CA ILE A 32 5.35 3.41 0.67
C ILE A 32 6.28 3.44 -0.54
N LEU A 33 6.62 2.26 -1.07
CA LEU A 33 7.45 2.10 -2.27
C LEU A 33 6.62 1.55 -3.45
N PRO A 34 6.08 2.41 -4.33
CA PRO A 34 5.20 1.95 -5.42
C PRO A 34 5.95 1.49 -6.69
N GLY A 35 7.24 1.80 -6.82
CA GLY A 35 8.02 1.59 -8.05
C GLY A 35 8.25 0.12 -8.43
N ILE A 36 8.08 -0.81 -7.49
CA ILE A 36 8.30 -2.25 -7.71
C ILE A 36 7.02 -2.99 -8.15
N GLY A 37 5.85 -2.34 -8.10
CA GLY A 37 4.55 -2.93 -8.43
C GLY A 37 4.10 -2.71 -9.88
N GLY A 38 4.99 -2.25 -10.76
CA GLY A 38 4.67 -1.84 -12.13
C GLY A 38 3.64 -0.70 -12.18
N GLN A 39 2.92 -0.60 -13.30
CA GLN A 39 1.93 0.47 -13.49
C GLN A 39 0.76 0.37 -12.51
N THR A 40 0.36 -0.85 -12.12
CA THR A 40 -0.71 -1.08 -11.14
C THR A 40 -0.36 -0.47 -9.79
N GLY A 41 0.84 -0.76 -9.27
CA GLY A 41 1.32 -0.18 -8.00
C GLY A 41 1.42 1.34 -8.05
N LEU A 42 1.97 1.89 -9.14
CA LEU A 42 2.10 3.34 -9.33
C LEU A 42 0.73 4.03 -9.39
N ASN A 43 -0.22 3.48 -10.14
CA ASN A 43 -1.57 4.04 -10.25
C ASN A 43 -2.30 4.04 -8.91
N LEU A 44 -2.17 2.97 -8.13
CA LEU A 44 -2.79 2.88 -6.80
C LEU A 44 -2.18 3.89 -5.83
N ALA A 45 -0.85 4.06 -5.85
CA ALA A 45 -0.18 5.05 -5.02
C ALA A 45 -0.59 6.49 -5.38
N MET A 46 -0.67 6.82 -6.67
CA MET A 46 -1.18 8.13 -7.10
C MET A 46 -2.63 8.36 -6.68
N GLN A 47 -3.47 7.34 -6.71
CA GLN A 47 -4.86 7.45 -6.26
C GLN A 47 -4.97 7.62 -4.74
N LEU A 48 -4.11 6.95 -3.96
CA LEU A 48 -4.03 7.10 -2.50
C LEU A 48 -3.59 8.50 -2.10
N GLU A 49 -2.61 9.05 -2.80
CA GLU A 49 -2.11 10.41 -2.59
C GLU A 49 -3.19 11.46 -2.88
N LYS A 50 -3.85 11.36 -4.05
CA LYS A 50 -4.94 12.28 -4.44
C LYS A 50 -6.14 12.27 -3.49
N LYS A 51 -6.43 11.16 -2.82
CA LYS A 51 -7.51 11.06 -1.83
C LYS A 51 -7.15 11.71 -0.47
N VAL A 52 -6.02 12.41 -0.37
CA VAL A 52 -5.49 13.01 0.87
C VAL A 52 -5.29 11.95 1.97
N PHE A 53 -5.22 10.67 1.58
CA PHE A 53 -5.14 9.60 2.56
C PHE A 53 -3.75 9.57 3.18
N LEU A 54 -2.70 9.70 2.37
CA LEU A 54 -1.32 9.73 2.85
C LEU A 54 -1.10 10.88 3.84
N GLN A 55 -1.53 12.11 3.53
CA GLN A 55 -1.37 13.26 4.43
C GLN A 55 -2.11 13.13 5.77
N SER A 56 -3.06 12.19 5.89
CA SER A 56 -3.85 11.98 7.11
C SER A 56 -3.25 10.92 8.04
N VAL A 57 -2.28 10.12 7.57
CA VAL A 57 -1.68 9.01 8.30
C VAL A 57 -0.15 9.11 8.45
N VAL A 58 0.50 10.01 7.71
CA VAL A 58 1.91 10.41 7.95
C VAL A 58 1.96 11.62 8.88
#